data_AF-A0A919XGD7-F1
#
_entry.id   AF-A0A919XGD7-F1
#
_cell.length_a   1.000
_cell.length_b   1.000
_cell.length_c   1.000
_cell.angle_alpha   90.00
_cell.angle_beta   90.00
_cell.angle_gamma   90.00
#
_symmetry.space_group_name_H-M   'P 1'
#
loop_
_entity.id
_entity.type
_entity.pdbx_description
1 polymer ?
#
loop_
_entity_poly.entity_id
_entity_poly.type
_entity_poly.pdbx_seq_one_letter_code
_entity_poly.pdbx_strand_id
1 'polypeptide(L)'
;MCSSQNKANTKEINELKDNIGQTKDVVFKNLKLEEGKDIEQFNGKAGIYAFKKQYSLYGEPLTLTLMFDLNNDKLYGFMYVKGFKNQNKDAYDLTKKLYTNLKKAFGEPTTYPGLWNSISKIPSYEDLPKKSSDEYFDSWKVDDGLDVELRLNISGDQDSNISVIYKVNTSSEDWNK
;
A
#
# COMPACT_ATOMS: atom_id res chain seq x y z
N MET A 1 21.39 -14.82 -4.77
CA MET A 1 21.72 -13.51 -4.18
C MET A 1 20.43 -12.70 -4.02
N CYS A 2 19.76 -12.73 -2.86
CA CYS A 2 18.51 -11.99 -2.59
C CYS A 2 18.29 -11.89 -1.07
N SER A 3 19.04 -11.04 -0.36
CA SER A 3 18.85 -10.88 1.09
C SER A 3 19.03 -9.47 1.63
N SER A 4 19.70 -8.57 0.91
CA SER A 4 19.91 -7.18 1.36
C SER A 4 18.66 -6.31 1.18
N GLN A 5 18.03 -6.36 0.00
CA GLN A 5 16.83 -5.55 -0.29
C GLN A 5 15.62 -5.92 0.59
N ASN A 6 15.37 -7.22 0.82
CA ASN A 6 14.29 -7.65 1.71
C ASN A 6 14.50 -7.17 3.16
N LYS A 7 15.74 -7.17 3.65
CA LYS A 7 16.07 -6.67 4.99
C LYS A 7 15.89 -5.15 5.11
N ALA A 8 16.27 -4.40 4.07
CA ALA A 8 16.08 -2.95 4.04
C ALA A 8 14.60 -2.55 4.09
N ASN A 9 13.76 -3.21 3.28
CA ASN A 9 12.30 -2.96 3.28
C ASN A 9 11.68 -3.32 4.64
N THR A 10 12.14 -4.39 5.28
CA THR A 10 11.64 -4.79 6.61
C THR A 10 11.94 -3.74 7.67
N LYS A 11 13.13 -3.13 7.66
CA LYS A 11 13.48 -2.07 8.61
C LYS A 11 12.60 -0.83 8.45
N GLU A 12 12.39 -0.39 7.21
CA GLU A 12 11.54 0.76 6.92
C GLU A 12 10.07 0.51 7.31
N ILE A 13 9.54 -0.66 6.96
CA ILE A 13 8.19 -1.09 7.36
C ILE A 13 8.04 -1.09 8.89
N ASN A 14 9.05 -1.58 9.62
CA ASN A 14 9.02 -1.57 11.08
C ASN A 14 9.07 -0.15 11.66
N GLU A 15 9.93 0.73 11.14
CA GLU A 15 9.99 2.14 11.59
C GLU A 15 8.67 2.88 11.34
N LEU A 16 7.99 2.61 10.23
CA LEU A 16 6.65 3.15 9.95
C LEU A 16 5.59 2.54 10.87
N LYS A 17 5.68 1.23 11.13
CA LYS A 17 4.76 0.51 12.01
C LYS A 17 4.84 1.03 13.45
N ASP A 18 6.03 1.34 13.96
CA ASP A 18 6.22 1.84 15.33
C ASP A 18 5.55 3.21 15.57
N ASN A 19 5.18 3.91 14.49
CA ASN A 19 4.47 5.19 14.55
C ASN A 19 2.94 5.06 14.49
N ILE A 20 2.40 3.85 14.31
CA ILE A 20 0.96 3.62 14.30
C ILE A 20 0.34 4.00 15.64
N GLY A 21 -0.83 4.65 15.60
CA GLY A 21 -1.55 5.16 16.77
C GLY A 21 -1.05 6.52 17.28
N GLN A 22 0.08 7.02 16.77
CA GLN A 22 0.60 8.34 17.11
C GLN A 22 -0.05 9.43 16.25
N THR A 23 -0.14 10.64 16.79
CA THR A 23 -0.68 11.80 16.06
C THR A 23 0.27 12.28 14.96
N LYS A 24 -0.25 13.02 13.96
CA LYS A 24 0.54 13.52 12.84
C LYS A 24 1.81 14.24 13.27
N ASP A 25 1.71 15.14 14.23
CA ASP A 25 2.86 15.91 14.72
C ASP A 25 3.95 15.02 15.35
N VAL A 26 3.54 13.99 16.09
CA VAL A 26 4.47 13.02 16.69
C VAL A 26 5.13 12.18 15.61
N VAL A 27 4.37 11.69 14.64
CA VAL A 27 4.90 10.90 13.52
C VAL A 27 5.89 11.72 12.69
N PHE A 28 5.56 12.96 12.34
CA PHE A 28 6.44 13.82 11.56
C PHE A 28 7.72 14.13 12.32
N LYS A 29 7.64 14.36 13.63
CA LYS A 29 8.82 14.54 14.48
C LYS A 29 9.70 13.28 14.53
N ASN A 30 9.10 12.11 14.74
CA ASN A 30 9.83 10.83 14.85
C ASN A 30 10.56 10.49 13.54
N LEU A 31 9.87 10.69 12.41
CA LEU A 31 10.39 10.43 11.07
C LEU A 31 11.23 11.58 10.50
N LYS A 32 11.38 12.69 11.26
CA LYS A 32 12.10 13.90 10.88
C LYS A 32 11.62 14.49 9.55
N LEU A 33 10.30 14.66 9.44
CA LEU A 33 9.62 15.15 8.25
C LEU A 33 9.14 16.58 8.46
N GLU A 34 9.34 17.40 7.44
CA GLU A 34 8.80 18.75 7.35
C GLU A 34 7.71 18.80 6.26
N GLU A 35 6.48 19.17 6.64
CA GLU A 35 5.35 19.30 5.69
C GLU A 35 5.67 20.38 4.65
N GLY A 36 5.42 20.10 3.37
CA GLY A 36 5.76 20.96 2.24
C GLY A 36 7.18 20.77 1.71
N LYS A 37 8.10 20.19 2.48
CA LYS A 37 9.49 19.94 2.06
C LYS A 37 9.80 18.45 1.86
N ASP A 38 9.48 17.62 2.84
CA ASP A 38 9.76 16.17 2.80
C ASP A 38 8.50 15.35 2.48
N ILE A 39 7.34 15.87 2.88
CA ILE A 39 6.04 15.21 2.75
C ILE A 39 4.94 16.26 2.44
N GLU A 40 3.92 15.90 1.67
CA GLU A 40 2.80 16.80 1.35
C GLU A 40 1.48 16.05 1.19
N GLN A 41 0.33 16.75 1.22
CA GLN A 41 -0.97 16.09 1.04
C GLN A 41 -1.05 15.41 -0.33
N PHE A 42 -1.46 14.13 -0.32
CA PHE A 42 -1.51 13.31 -1.52
C PHE A 42 -2.77 13.60 -2.33
N ASN A 43 -2.62 14.20 -3.51
CA ASN A 43 -3.71 14.51 -4.44
C ASN A 43 -4.90 15.26 -3.79
N GLY A 44 -4.60 16.17 -2.85
CA GLY A 44 -5.62 16.94 -2.11
C GLY A 44 -6.50 16.12 -1.17
N LYS A 45 -6.16 14.85 -0.90
CA LYS A 45 -6.89 14.01 0.04
C LYS A 45 -6.46 14.35 1.46
N ALA A 46 -7.39 14.89 2.25
CA ALA A 46 -7.18 15.11 3.67
C ALA A 46 -6.78 13.80 4.38
N GLY A 47 -5.84 13.90 5.33
CA GLY A 47 -5.36 12.75 6.10
C GLY A 47 -4.41 11.81 5.36
N ILE A 48 -4.11 12.05 4.07
CA ILE A 48 -3.13 11.24 3.34
C ILE A 48 -1.97 12.12 2.91
N TYR A 49 -0.76 11.72 3.28
CA TYR A 49 0.45 12.50 3.08
C TYR A 49 1.50 11.68 2.32
N ALA A 50 1.92 12.14 1.15
CA ALA A 50 2.92 11.50 0.31
C ALA A 50 4.31 12.07 0.54
N PHE A 51 5.29 11.18 0.66
CA PHE A 51 6.69 11.59 0.69
C PHE A 51 7.11 12.10 -0.69
N LYS A 52 7.90 13.18 -0.72
CA LYS A 52 8.41 13.76 -1.97
C LYS A 52 9.54 12.94 -2.58
N LYS A 53 10.31 12.24 -1.74
CA LYS A 53 11.32 11.29 -2.20
C LYS A 53 10.68 9.98 -2.63
N GLN A 54 11.32 9.29 -3.57
CA GLN A 54 10.89 7.98 -4.01
C GLN A 54 11.37 6.90 -3.04
N TYR A 55 10.51 5.91 -2.80
CA TYR A 55 10.79 4.76 -1.96
C TYR A 55 10.86 3.49 -2.79
N SER A 56 11.55 2.47 -2.28
CA SER A 56 11.63 1.18 -2.95
C SER A 56 10.91 0.10 -2.15
N LEU A 57 9.98 -0.60 -2.78
CA LEU A 57 9.34 -1.79 -2.22
C LEU A 57 9.63 -2.98 -3.13
N TYR A 58 10.31 -4.00 -2.59
CA TYR A 58 10.79 -5.17 -3.33
C TYR A 58 11.60 -4.81 -4.61
N GLY A 59 12.39 -3.74 -4.54
CA GLY A 59 13.19 -3.25 -5.67
C GLY A 59 12.42 -2.39 -6.67
N GLU A 60 11.13 -2.15 -6.43
CA GLU A 60 10.28 -1.34 -7.30
C GLU A 60 10.16 0.08 -6.74
N PRO A 61 10.27 1.11 -7.58
CA PRO A 61 10.13 2.48 -7.13
C PRO A 61 8.64 2.87 -7.03
N LEU A 62 8.18 3.24 -5.83
CA LEU A 62 6.82 3.69 -5.52
C LEU A 62 6.84 4.96 -4.66
N THR A 63 5.71 5.65 -4.63
CA THR A 63 5.47 6.74 -3.68
C THR A 63 4.98 6.14 -2.35
N LEU A 64 5.70 6.40 -1.27
CA LEU A 64 5.22 6.07 0.08
C LEU A 64 4.27 7.17 0.56
N THR A 65 3.18 6.80 1.21
CA THR A 65 2.23 7.72 1.83
C THR A 65 1.84 7.27 3.23
N LEU A 66 1.69 8.22 4.15
CA LEU A 66 1.12 8.03 5.49
C LEU A 66 -0.39 8.31 5.48
N MET A 67 -1.15 7.53 6.25
CA MET A 67 -2.61 7.64 6.35
C MET A 67 -3.02 7.88 7.79
N PHE A 68 -3.63 9.03 8.04
CA PHE A 68 -4.12 9.49 9.34
C PHE A 68 -5.65 9.48 9.38
N ASP A 69 -6.21 9.07 10.51
CA ASP A 69 -7.64 9.11 10.74
C ASP A 69 -8.08 10.57 10.92
N LEU A 70 -9.11 10.99 10.18
CA LEU A 70 -9.55 12.38 10.17
C LEU A 70 -10.17 12.85 11.48
N ASN A 71 -10.63 11.92 12.33
CA ASN A 71 -11.33 12.26 13.57
C ASN A 71 -10.37 12.45 14.74
N ASN A 72 -9.29 11.67 14.79
CA ASN A 72 -8.36 11.67 15.93
C ASN A 72 -6.90 11.98 15.55
N ASP A 73 -6.62 12.24 14.27
CA ASP A 73 -5.30 12.57 13.73
C ASP A 73 -4.22 11.48 13.94
N LYS A 74 -4.63 10.25 14.29
CA LYS A 74 -3.69 9.13 14.53
C LYS A 74 -3.37 8.40 13.24
N LEU A 75 -2.10 8.02 13.08
CA LEU A 75 -1.64 7.17 11.98
C LEU A 75 -2.27 5.79 12.10
N TYR A 76 -3.04 5.37 11.10
CA TYR A 76 -3.64 4.03 11.06
C TYR A 76 -2.96 3.09 10.06
N GLY A 77 -2.10 3.64 9.21
CA GLY A 77 -1.39 2.86 8.22
C GLY A 77 -0.57 3.71 7.28
N PHE A 78 0.06 3.02 6.34
CA PHE A 78 0.83 3.62 5.27
C PHE A 78 0.65 2.78 4.00
N MET A 79 0.87 3.37 2.84
CA MET A 79 0.80 2.65 1.58
C MET A 79 1.90 3.05 0.61
N TYR A 80 2.34 2.10 -0.19
CA TYR A 80 3.16 2.33 -1.37
C TYR A 80 2.24 2.36 -2.58
N VAL A 81 2.22 3.47 -3.31
CA VAL A 81 1.31 3.69 -4.45
C VAL A 81 2.08 4.03 -5.72
N LYS A 82 1.57 3.56 -6.86
CA LYS A 82 2.06 3.93 -8.19
C LYS A 82 0.90 4.04 -9.17
N GLY A 83 0.80 5.18 -9.84
CA GLY A 83 -0.14 5.43 -10.92
C GLY A 83 0.49 5.13 -12.28
N PHE A 84 -0.32 4.64 -13.20
CA PHE A 84 0.06 4.27 -14.56
C PHE A 84 -0.92 4.94 -15.51
N LYS A 85 -0.42 5.78 -16.41
CA LYS A 85 -1.25 6.45 -17.41
C LYS A 85 -1.10 5.76 -18.75
N ASN A 86 -2.19 5.23 -19.31
CA ASN A 86 -2.16 4.43 -20.55
C ASN A 86 -1.14 3.28 -20.52
N GLN A 87 -0.86 2.74 -19.33
CA GLN A 87 0.20 1.74 -19.07
C GLN A 87 -0.35 0.57 -18.24
N ASN A 88 -1.58 0.13 -18.56
CA ASN A 88 -2.25 -0.95 -17.82
C ASN A 88 -1.46 -2.27 -17.81
N LYS A 89 -0.67 -2.54 -18.86
CA LYS A 89 0.21 -3.71 -18.89
C LYS A 89 1.30 -3.64 -17.82
N ASP A 90 1.94 -2.49 -17.67
CA ASP A 90 2.98 -2.29 -16.65
C ASP A 90 2.38 -2.37 -15.25
N ALA A 91 1.14 -1.88 -15.09
CA ALA A 91 0.41 -2.02 -13.84
C ALA A 91 0.11 -3.51 -13.52
N TYR A 92 -0.35 -4.26 -14.51
CA TYR A 92 -0.60 -5.69 -14.39
C TYR A 92 0.68 -6.46 -14.03
N ASP A 93 1.77 -6.24 -14.76
CA ASP A 93 3.05 -6.93 -14.56
C ASP A 93 3.61 -6.62 -13.15
N LEU A 94 3.57 -5.36 -12.72
CA LEU A 94 3.99 -4.97 -11.37
C LEU A 94 3.10 -5.62 -10.30
N THR A 95 1.79 -5.72 -10.52
CA THR A 95 0.87 -6.39 -9.59
C THR A 95 1.26 -7.85 -9.39
N LYS A 96 1.52 -8.60 -10.47
CA LYS A 96 1.95 -10.02 -10.37
C LYS A 96 3.29 -10.17 -9.66
N LYS A 97 4.23 -9.24 -9.90
CA LYS A 97 5.52 -9.22 -9.21
C LYS A 97 5.37 -8.97 -7.71
N LEU A 98 4.61 -7.94 -7.31
CA LEU A 98 4.34 -7.62 -5.92
C LEU A 98 3.58 -8.74 -5.21
N TYR A 99 2.59 -9.34 -5.86
CA TYR A 99 1.86 -10.51 -5.34
C TYR A 99 2.82 -11.66 -5.01
N THR A 100 3.73 -11.98 -5.92
CA THR A 100 4.73 -13.04 -5.70
C THR A 100 5.65 -12.74 -4.52
N ASN A 101 6.07 -11.47 -4.38
CA ASN A 101 6.92 -11.03 -3.27
C ASN A 101 6.19 -11.04 -1.93
N LEU A 102 4.95 -10.57 -1.87
CA LEU A 102 4.11 -10.61 -0.67
C LEU A 102 3.81 -12.04 -0.26
N LYS A 103 3.47 -12.92 -1.23
CA LYS A 103 3.28 -14.35 -0.97
C LYS A 103 4.55 -15.01 -0.42
N LYS A 104 5.73 -14.62 -0.92
CA LYS A 104 7.01 -15.10 -0.38
C LYS A 104 7.30 -14.57 1.04
N ALA A 105 6.85 -13.35 1.36
CA ALA A 105 7.08 -12.72 2.65
C ALA A 105 6.12 -13.22 3.74
N PHE A 106 4.84 -13.42 3.40
CA PHE A 106 3.76 -13.64 4.35
C PHE A 106 2.98 -14.96 4.14
N GLY A 107 3.33 -15.75 3.13
CA GLY A 107 2.63 -17.00 2.80
C GLY A 107 1.40 -16.80 1.92
N GLU A 108 0.43 -17.70 2.01
CA GLU A 108 -0.81 -17.58 1.22
C GLU A 108 -1.68 -16.40 1.70
N PRO A 109 -2.40 -15.71 0.79
CA PRO A 109 -3.31 -14.64 1.19
C PRO A 109 -4.45 -15.16 2.07
N THR A 110 -4.92 -14.30 2.97
CA THR A 110 -6.07 -14.53 3.86
C THR A 110 -7.40 -14.09 3.26
N THR A 111 -7.37 -13.51 2.05
CA THR A 111 -8.56 -13.16 1.27
C THR A 111 -9.49 -14.36 1.13
N TYR A 112 -10.79 -14.15 1.25
CA TYR A 112 -11.75 -15.25 1.09
C TYR A 112 -11.60 -15.93 -0.28
N PRO A 113 -11.33 -17.25 -0.34
CA PRO A 113 -11.03 -17.94 -1.60
C PRO A 113 -12.15 -17.86 -2.64
N GLY A 114 -13.39 -17.59 -2.26
CA GLY A 114 -14.52 -17.42 -3.17
C GLY A 114 -14.64 -16.04 -3.82
N LEU A 115 -13.85 -15.04 -3.40
CA LEU A 115 -13.92 -13.70 -3.99
C LEU A 115 -13.49 -13.74 -5.46
N TRP A 116 -14.33 -13.18 -6.33
CA TRP A 116 -14.11 -13.20 -7.78
C TRP A 116 -12.99 -12.25 -8.19
N ASN A 117 -12.80 -11.17 -7.43
CA ASN A 117 -11.81 -10.14 -7.69
C ASN A 117 -10.51 -10.30 -6.86
N SER A 118 -10.15 -11.54 -6.54
CA SER A 118 -8.84 -11.83 -5.95
C SER A 118 -7.73 -11.66 -7.00
N ILE A 119 -6.57 -11.12 -6.63
CA ILE A 119 -5.40 -11.01 -7.53
C ILE A 119 -4.91 -12.39 -7.98
N SER A 120 -5.09 -13.41 -7.15
CA SER A 120 -4.83 -14.81 -7.53
C SER A 120 -5.64 -15.27 -8.75
N LYS A 121 -6.80 -14.64 -9.01
CA LYS A 121 -7.75 -14.97 -10.09
C LYS A 121 -7.81 -13.93 -11.19
N ILE A 122 -6.95 -12.91 -11.15
CA ILE A 122 -6.94 -11.89 -12.19
C ILE A 122 -6.77 -12.55 -13.58
N PRO A 123 -7.60 -12.20 -14.57
CA PRO A 123 -7.45 -12.70 -15.94
C PRO A 123 -6.08 -12.39 -16.54
N SER A 124 -5.78 -12.99 -17.70
CA SER A 124 -4.65 -12.54 -18.51
C SER A 124 -4.81 -11.06 -18.85
N TYR A 125 -3.70 -10.36 -19.12
CA TYR A 125 -3.77 -8.94 -19.48
C TYR A 125 -4.63 -8.71 -20.73
N GLU A 126 -4.57 -9.63 -21.68
CA GLU A 126 -5.31 -9.59 -22.94
C GLU A 126 -6.82 -9.72 -22.74
N ASP A 127 -7.23 -10.44 -21.68
CA ASP A 127 -8.63 -10.68 -21.31
C ASP A 127 -9.16 -9.65 -20.31
N LEU A 128 -8.31 -8.74 -19.82
CA LEU A 128 -8.77 -7.70 -18.91
C LEU A 128 -9.74 -6.76 -19.63
N PRO A 129 -10.82 -6.35 -18.95
CA PRO A 129 -11.76 -5.42 -19.54
C PRO A 129 -11.10 -4.09 -19.90
N LYS A 130 -11.32 -3.64 -21.13
CA LYS A 130 -10.70 -2.40 -21.66
C LYS A 130 -11.51 -1.13 -21.37
N LYS A 131 -12.73 -1.27 -20.84
CA LYS A 131 -13.71 -0.18 -20.68
C LYS A 131 -14.49 -0.24 -19.37
N SER A 132 -14.28 -1.25 -18.51
CA SER A 132 -14.85 -1.26 -17.16
C SER A 132 -13.80 -0.83 -16.15
N SER A 133 -14.28 -0.27 -15.06
CA SER A 133 -13.47 -0.11 -13.87
C SER A 133 -13.51 -1.41 -13.09
N ASP A 134 -12.35 -2.01 -12.86
CA ASP A 134 -12.22 -3.24 -12.09
C ASP A 134 -11.18 -3.04 -10.98
N GLU A 135 -11.48 -3.63 -9.83
CA GLU A 135 -10.59 -3.65 -8.67
C GLU A 135 -10.29 -5.09 -8.31
N TYR A 136 -9.01 -5.43 -8.27
CA TYR A 136 -8.52 -6.72 -7.79
C TYR A 136 -7.70 -6.51 -6.52
N PHE A 137 -7.90 -7.35 -5.52
CA PHE A 137 -7.10 -7.27 -4.29
C PHE A 137 -6.82 -8.62 -3.65
N ASP A 138 -5.75 -8.67 -2.87
CA ASP A 138 -5.52 -9.73 -1.90
C ASP A 138 -4.92 -9.16 -0.61
N SER A 139 -5.18 -9.84 0.51
CA SER A 139 -4.74 -9.45 1.85
C SER A 139 -3.93 -10.56 2.52
N TRP A 140 -3.01 -10.17 3.39
CA TRP A 140 -2.22 -11.05 4.25
C TRP A 140 -2.18 -10.47 5.66
N LYS A 141 -2.05 -11.35 6.65
CA LYS A 141 -1.66 -10.94 8.00
C LYS A 141 -0.15 -10.76 8.06
N VAL A 142 0.30 -9.58 8.48
CA VAL A 142 1.72 -9.34 8.76
C VAL A 142 2.03 -9.86 10.16
N ASP A 143 1.19 -9.50 11.13
CA ASP A 143 1.19 -9.99 12.51
C ASP A 143 -0.16 -9.68 13.17
N ASP A 144 -0.24 -9.85 14.50
CA ASP A 144 -1.49 -9.70 15.25
C ASP A 144 -2.09 -8.30 15.19
N GLY A 145 -1.32 -7.25 14.87
CA GLY A 145 -1.80 -5.87 14.83
C GLY A 145 -1.82 -5.21 13.45
N LEU A 146 -1.35 -5.89 12.40
CA LEU A 146 -1.15 -5.27 11.09
C LEU A 146 -1.48 -6.25 9.96
N ASP A 147 -2.32 -5.79 9.03
CA ASP A 147 -2.57 -6.46 7.76
C ASP A 147 -1.89 -5.72 6.62
N VAL A 148 -1.56 -6.45 5.57
CA VAL A 148 -1.10 -5.88 4.29
C VAL A 148 -2.05 -6.28 3.17
N GLU A 149 -2.35 -5.34 2.29
CA GLU A 149 -3.26 -5.52 1.17
C GLU A 149 -2.60 -5.03 -0.11
N LEU A 150 -2.60 -5.86 -1.15
CA LEU A 150 -2.24 -5.44 -2.50
C LEU A 150 -3.52 -5.17 -3.27
N ARG A 151 -3.64 -3.99 -3.88
CA ARG A 151 -4.74 -3.63 -4.78
C ARG A 151 -4.22 -3.24 -6.15
N LEU A 152 -4.95 -3.64 -7.17
CA LEU A 152 -4.89 -3.11 -8.53
C LEU A 152 -6.25 -2.54 -8.87
N ASN A 153 -6.28 -1.25 -9.20
CA ASN A 153 -7.45 -0.58 -9.75
C ASN A 153 -7.17 -0.24 -11.21
N ILE A 154 -8.07 -0.64 -12.10
CA ILE A 154 -8.06 -0.28 -13.52
C ILE A 154 -9.24 0.66 -13.72
N SER A 155 -9.02 1.84 -14.28
CA SER A 155 -10.08 2.75 -14.70
C SER A 155 -10.43 2.51 -16.16
N GLY A 156 -11.70 2.73 -16.52
CA GLY A 156 -12.20 2.59 -17.90
C GLY A 156 -11.51 3.53 -18.91
N ASP A 157 -10.76 4.52 -18.45
CA ASP A 157 -10.00 5.48 -19.27
C ASP A 157 -8.53 5.06 -19.51
N GLN A 158 -8.19 3.80 -19.24
CA GLN A 158 -6.84 3.23 -19.38
C GLN A 158 -5.79 3.74 -18.37
N ASP A 159 -6.24 4.33 -17.28
CA ASP A 159 -5.36 4.61 -16.14
C ASP A 159 -5.46 3.47 -15.14
N SER A 160 -4.35 3.10 -14.52
CA SER A 160 -4.33 2.11 -13.44
C SER A 160 -3.60 2.66 -12.24
N ASN A 161 -3.96 2.17 -11.06
CA ASN A 161 -3.16 2.38 -9.86
C ASN A 161 -2.94 1.07 -9.12
N ILE A 162 -1.76 0.96 -8.53
CA ILE A 162 -1.42 -0.13 -7.62
C ILE A 162 -1.15 0.49 -6.26
N SER A 163 -1.64 -0.18 -5.22
CA SER A 163 -1.29 0.15 -3.84
C SER A 163 -0.94 -1.10 -3.04
N VAL A 164 0.14 -1.04 -2.27
CA VAL A 164 0.41 -1.97 -1.17
C VAL A 164 0.16 -1.23 0.12
N ILE A 165 -0.90 -1.61 0.83
CA ILE A 165 -1.43 -0.89 1.98
C ILE A 165 -1.14 -1.70 3.24
N TYR A 166 -0.37 -1.14 4.16
CA TYR A 166 -0.18 -1.66 5.51
C TYR A 166 -1.09 -0.88 6.44
N LYS A 167 -2.02 -1.57 7.11
CA LYS A 167 -3.00 -0.94 7.99
C LYS A 167 -3.28 -1.80 9.20
N VAL A 168 -3.54 -1.14 10.31
CA VAL A 168 -4.07 -1.77 11.52
C VAL A 168 -5.27 -2.66 11.20
N ASN A 169 -5.29 -3.84 11.80
CA ASN A 169 -6.34 -4.84 11.63
C ASN A 169 -7.43 -4.76 12.72
N THR A 170 -7.39 -3.72 13.55
CA THR A 170 -8.34 -3.41 14.63
C THR A 170 -9.18 -2.18 14.29
N SER A 171 -10.40 -2.12 14.84
CA SER A 171 -11.31 -0.97 14.66
C SER A 171 -10.70 0.30 15.27
N SER A 172 -10.97 1.46 14.68
CA SER A 172 -10.53 2.76 15.21
C SER A 172 -11.09 3.04 16.61
N GLU A 173 -12.20 2.39 16.98
CA GLU A 173 -12.79 2.45 18.32
C GLU A 173 -11.89 1.87 19.42
N ASP A 174 -10.99 0.94 19.07
CA ASP A 174 -10.10 0.29 20.03
C ASP A 174 -8.81 1.08 20.31
N TRP A 175 -8.53 2.18 19.58
CA TRP A 175 -7.30 2.98 19.79
C TRP A 175 -7.45 4.09 20.83
N ASN A 176 -8.63 4.22 21.42
CA ASN A 176 -8.97 5.22 22.43
C ASN A 176 -9.21 4.62 23.82
N LYS A 177 -8.95 3.32 23.99
CA LYS A 177 -8.87 2.66 25.31
C LYS A 177 -7.45 2.74 25.84
#